data_AF-A0A969HKF0-F1
#
_entry.id   AF-A0A969HKF0-F1
#
_cell.length_a   1.000
_cell.length_b   1.000
_cell.length_c   1.000
_cell.angle_alpha   90.00
_cell.angle_beta   90.00
_cell.angle_gamma   90.00
#
_symmetry.space_group_name_H-M   'P 1'
#
loop_
_entity.id
_entity.type
_entity.pdbx_description
1 polymer ?
#
loop_
_entity_poly.entity_id
_entity_poly.type
_entity_poly.pdbx_seq_one_letter_code
_entity_poly.pdbx_strand_id
1 'polypeptide(L)'
;MRQYPTAEIHIKEAIRLEPEEADYFGVWSFLYIQRRNWQQALQYARQGLSIDPENIDCLNYQTQCLLKLGRYQALEDNVLTTLAKDPENAYSHAVVGWARLEKGKHRQAKEHFGEALRLNPHLDFARQGMIESLKASNAFYRLFLNYFFWISKFQSQSQWGIIIGIYLLMSVVRRSAREFPILVPLVVILSLMIYLTWIIHPLFNLVLRLDKHSRHMLSPDETRGAHAVGLGLGAAILSVGLAFGLGLSDFLGLALLSATIIIPISTYYEIAPHKRKWVGIYTLILLILGGLSVASYWIAPQFNLAAGLYLVGIWTFGWVANYLIINKP
;
A
#
# COMPACT_ATOMS: atom_id res chain seq x y z
N MET A 1 -19.03 -11.55 8.45
CA MET A 1 -18.71 -10.42 9.37
C MET A 1 -17.62 -10.88 10.30
N ARG A 2 -16.58 -10.08 10.56
CA ARG A 2 -15.51 -10.44 11.51
C ARG A 2 -16.12 -10.51 12.91
N GLN A 3 -16.32 -11.73 13.43
CA GLN A 3 -16.90 -11.98 14.75
C GLN A 3 -15.85 -11.77 15.85
N TYR A 4 -15.24 -10.58 15.87
CA TYR A 4 -14.17 -10.28 16.83
C TYR A 4 -14.61 -10.34 18.30
N PRO A 5 -15.84 -9.95 18.68
CA PRO A 5 -16.32 -10.13 20.05
C PRO A 5 -16.44 -11.61 20.42
N THR A 6 -16.92 -12.44 19.49
CA THR A 6 -17.03 -13.89 19.66
C THR A 6 -15.65 -14.54 19.76
N ALA A 7 -14.69 -14.11 18.93
CA ALA A 7 -13.30 -14.56 19.01
C ALA A 7 -12.64 -14.18 20.34
N GLU A 8 -12.92 -12.99 20.88
CA GLU A 8 -12.43 -12.61 22.21
C GLU A 8 -13.02 -13.45 23.33
N ILE A 9 -14.29 -13.85 23.22
CA ILE A 9 -14.92 -14.73 24.21
C ILE A 9 -14.26 -16.12 24.16
N HIS A 10 -14.10 -16.70 22.97
CA HIS A 10 -13.48 -18.01 22.83
C HIS A 10 -12.02 -18.04 23.24
N ILE A 11 -11.23 -17.01 22.91
CA ILE A 11 -9.81 -16.98 23.32
C ILE A 11 -9.66 -16.81 24.84
N LYS A 12 -10.53 -16.01 25.48
CA LYS A 12 -10.55 -15.89 26.93
C LYS A 12 -10.92 -17.22 27.60
N GLU A 13 -11.87 -17.94 27.03
CA GLU A 13 -12.25 -19.25 27.52
C GLU A 13 -11.12 -20.29 27.34
N ALA A 14 -10.44 -20.30 26.18
CA ALA A 14 -9.29 -21.16 25.93
C ALA A 14 -8.16 -20.89 26.95
N ILE A 15 -7.80 -19.63 27.18
CA ILE A 15 -6.79 -19.23 28.18
C ILE A 15 -7.25 -19.59 29.60
N ARG A 16 -8.55 -19.55 29.89
CA ARG A 16 -9.08 -19.96 31.20
C ARG A 16 -8.92 -21.47 31.42
N LEU A 17 -9.14 -22.27 30.38
CA LEU A 17 -9.02 -23.73 30.45
C LEU A 17 -7.55 -24.17 30.48
N GLU A 18 -6.70 -23.51 29.70
CA GLU A 18 -5.29 -23.86 29.50
C GLU A 18 -4.43 -22.57 29.50
N PRO A 19 -4.07 -22.07 30.69
CA PRO A 19 -3.36 -20.77 30.83
C PRO A 19 -1.88 -20.83 30.45
N GLU A 20 -1.30 -22.01 30.31
CA GLU A 20 0.13 -22.24 30.01
C GLU A 20 0.39 -22.53 28.53
N GLU A 21 -0.59 -22.28 27.66
CA GLU A 21 -0.42 -22.43 26.21
C GLU A 21 -0.14 -21.07 25.56
N ALA A 22 1.07 -20.91 25.04
CA ALA A 22 1.55 -19.65 24.47
C ALA A 22 0.79 -19.27 23.19
N ASP A 23 0.35 -20.26 22.40
CA ASP A 23 -0.36 -20.04 21.15
C ASP A 23 -1.66 -19.24 21.34
N TYR A 24 -2.36 -19.43 22.47
CA TYR A 24 -3.58 -18.66 22.74
C TYR A 24 -3.29 -17.16 22.92
N PHE A 25 -2.18 -16.82 23.55
CA PHE A 25 -1.73 -15.42 23.66
C PHE A 25 -1.26 -14.87 22.31
N GLY A 26 -0.66 -15.71 21.46
CA GLY A 26 -0.34 -15.39 20.06
C GLY A 26 -1.59 -15.03 19.25
N VAL A 27 -2.63 -15.86 19.31
CA VAL A 27 -3.93 -15.60 18.68
C VAL A 27 -4.58 -14.34 19.24
N TRP A 28 -4.49 -14.11 20.56
CA TRP A 28 -5.03 -12.90 21.16
C TRP A 28 -4.30 -11.64 20.71
N SER A 29 -2.98 -11.69 20.60
CA SER A 29 -2.16 -10.62 20.02
C SER A 29 -2.55 -10.34 18.57
N PHE A 30 -2.66 -11.39 17.75
CA PHE A 30 -3.10 -11.28 16.35
C PHE A 30 -4.45 -10.58 16.23
N LEU A 31 -5.41 -10.90 17.10
CA LEU A 31 -6.72 -10.27 17.11
C LEU A 31 -6.64 -8.75 17.33
N TYR A 32 -5.75 -8.30 18.23
CA TYR A 32 -5.51 -6.86 18.43
C TYR A 32 -4.69 -6.24 17.30
N ILE A 33 -3.76 -6.96 16.67
CA ILE A 33 -3.06 -6.54 15.44
C ILE A 33 -4.06 -6.26 14.32
N GLN A 34 -5.06 -7.12 14.15
CA GLN A 34 -6.12 -6.95 13.15
C GLN A 34 -6.98 -5.70 13.43
N ARG A 35 -7.09 -5.32 14.71
CA ARG A 35 -7.72 -4.06 15.14
C ARG A 35 -6.76 -2.86 15.13
N ARG A 36 -5.51 -3.06 14.70
CA ARG A 36 -4.40 -2.08 14.75
C ARG A 36 -4.17 -1.50 16.15
N ASN A 37 -4.48 -2.29 17.17
CA ASN A 37 -4.26 -1.90 18.56
C ASN A 37 -2.92 -2.46 19.04
N TRP A 38 -1.85 -1.82 18.59
CA TRP A 38 -0.49 -2.34 18.71
C TRP A 38 0.01 -2.47 20.15
N GLN A 39 -0.49 -1.66 21.08
CA GLN A 39 -0.08 -1.71 22.49
C GLN A 39 -0.58 -2.97 23.19
N GLN A 40 -1.89 -3.25 23.07
CA GLN A 40 -2.52 -4.44 23.62
C GLN A 40 -1.99 -5.70 22.94
N ALA A 41 -1.82 -5.67 21.61
CA ALA A 41 -1.20 -6.78 20.90
C ALA A 41 0.22 -7.08 21.42
N LEU A 42 1.05 -6.05 21.61
CA LEU A 42 2.39 -6.22 22.18
C LEU A 42 2.36 -6.83 23.58
N GLN A 43 1.38 -6.47 24.40
CA GLN A 43 1.22 -7.04 25.75
C GLN A 43 0.91 -8.53 25.68
N TYR A 44 -0.06 -8.96 24.87
CA TYR A 44 -0.39 -10.38 24.74
C TYR A 44 0.73 -11.19 24.11
N ALA A 45 1.41 -10.66 23.08
CA ALA A 45 2.60 -11.31 22.52
C ALA A 45 3.69 -11.54 23.59
N ARG A 46 3.91 -10.56 24.48
CA ARG A 46 4.86 -10.70 25.60
C ARG A 46 4.41 -11.71 26.64
N GLN A 47 3.10 -11.86 26.88
CA GLN A 47 2.58 -12.89 27.77
C GLN A 47 2.82 -14.29 27.20
N GLY A 48 2.55 -14.51 25.91
CA GLY A 48 2.88 -15.77 25.24
C GLY A 48 4.38 -16.08 25.33
N LEU A 49 5.25 -15.08 25.08
CA LEU A 49 6.70 -15.24 25.20
C LEU A 49 7.21 -15.45 26.63
N SER A 50 6.42 -15.11 27.64
CA SER A 50 6.77 -15.42 29.05
C SER A 50 6.48 -16.87 29.42
N ILE A 51 5.62 -17.55 28.64
CA ILE A 51 5.28 -18.96 28.77
C ILE A 51 6.26 -19.78 27.90
N ASP A 52 6.34 -19.46 26.61
CA ASP A 52 7.27 -20.05 25.66
C ASP A 52 8.09 -18.95 24.96
N PRO A 53 9.34 -18.72 25.37
CA PRO A 53 10.23 -17.73 24.74
C PRO A 53 10.54 -17.97 23.26
N GLU A 54 10.31 -19.18 22.75
CA GLU A 54 10.62 -19.56 21.37
C GLU A 54 9.37 -19.62 20.46
N ASN A 55 8.20 -19.27 21.00
CA ASN A 55 6.95 -19.25 20.24
C ASN A 55 7.04 -18.29 19.05
N ILE A 56 7.06 -18.87 17.84
CA ILE A 56 7.33 -18.16 16.58
C ILE A 56 6.27 -17.08 16.32
N ASP A 57 5.00 -17.40 16.54
CA ASP A 57 3.90 -16.46 16.30
C ASP A 57 3.98 -15.26 17.24
N CYS A 58 4.22 -15.50 18.53
CA CYS A 58 4.38 -14.41 19.49
C CYS A 58 5.61 -13.54 19.20
N LEU A 59 6.74 -14.13 18.78
CA LEU A 59 7.93 -13.38 18.33
C LEU A 59 7.63 -12.50 17.11
N ASN A 60 6.93 -13.05 16.12
CA ASN A 60 6.52 -12.35 14.91
C ASN A 60 5.57 -11.18 15.23
N TYR A 61 4.56 -11.43 16.07
CA TYR A 61 3.59 -10.40 16.47
C TYR A 61 4.22 -9.32 17.36
N GLN A 62 5.12 -9.69 18.28
CA GLN A 62 5.89 -8.74 19.07
C GLN A 62 6.70 -7.81 18.15
N THR A 63 7.42 -8.40 17.19
CA THR A 63 8.21 -7.68 16.20
C THR A 63 7.36 -6.69 15.40
N GLN A 64 6.23 -7.16 14.86
CA GLN A 64 5.31 -6.32 14.10
C GLN A 64 4.80 -5.15 14.95
N CYS A 65 4.44 -5.41 16.21
CA CYS A 65 3.96 -4.37 17.12
C CYS A 65 5.07 -3.36 17.47
N LEU A 66 6.29 -3.80 17.71
CA LEU A 66 7.43 -2.91 17.99
C LEU A 66 7.73 -1.98 16.82
N LEU A 67 7.69 -2.49 15.57
CA LEU A 67 7.81 -1.67 14.36
C LEU A 67 6.69 -0.62 14.29
N LYS A 68 5.42 -1.03 14.46
CA LYS A 68 4.27 -0.11 14.36
C LYS A 68 4.20 0.91 15.49
N LEU A 69 4.71 0.57 16.68
CA LEU A 69 4.86 1.50 17.79
C LEU A 69 6.10 2.40 17.66
N GLY A 70 6.96 2.21 16.66
CA GLY A 70 8.22 2.93 16.51
C GLY A 70 9.25 2.64 17.60
N ARG A 71 9.11 1.52 18.32
CA ARG A 71 10.01 1.07 19.39
C ARG A 71 11.22 0.33 18.82
N TYR A 72 11.91 0.99 17.89
CA TYR A 72 12.97 0.38 17.10
C TYR A 72 14.19 -0.04 17.91
N GLN A 73 14.48 0.63 19.04
CA GLN A 73 15.61 0.26 19.89
C GLN A 73 15.36 -1.10 20.54
N ALA A 74 14.22 -1.26 21.20
CA ALA A 74 13.82 -2.54 21.80
C ALA A 74 13.76 -3.68 20.76
N LEU A 75 13.39 -3.36 19.51
CA LEU A 75 13.43 -4.33 18.42
C LEU A 75 14.87 -4.70 18.03
N GLU A 76 15.75 -3.72 17.88
CA GLU A 76 17.17 -3.97 17.60
C GLU A 76 17.81 -4.80 18.73
N ASP A 77 17.51 -4.50 19.99
CA ASP A 77 18.01 -5.26 21.14
C ASP A 77 17.52 -6.71 21.10
N ASN A 78 16.22 -6.94 20.86
CA ASN A 78 15.67 -8.29 20.73
C ASN A 78 16.33 -9.06 19.59
N VAL A 79 16.45 -8.45 18.41
CA VAL A 79 17.04 -9.12 17.25
C VAL A 79 18.53 -9.38 17.43
N LEU A 80 19.27 -8.53 18.13
CA LEU A 80 20.67 -8.78 18.48
C LEU A 80 20.81 -10.02 19.36
N THR A 81 19.90 -10.26 20.31
CA THR A 81 19.92 -11.49 21.10
C THR A 81 19.61 -12.73 20.25
N THR A 82 18.69 -12.63 19.29
CA THR A 82 18.39 -13.73 18.36
C THR A 82 19.55 -14.02 17.43
N LEU A 83 20.14 -12.99 16.80
CA LEU A 83 21.29 -13.14 15.92
C LEU A 83 22.56 -13.59 16.65
N ALA A 84 22.69 -13.33 17.96
CA ALA A 84 23.78 -13.86 18.76
C ALA A 84 23.66 -15.38 18.97
N LYS A 85 22.43 -15.91 19.04
CA LYS A 85 22.16 -17.35 19.13
C LYS A 85 22.19 -18.04 17.78
N ASP A 86 21.60 -17.40 16.77
CA ASP A 86 21.49 -17.88 15.39
C ASP A 86 21.83 -16.76 14.40
N PRO A 87 23.11 -16.58 14.03
CA PRO A 87 23.55 -15.56 13.08
C PRO A 87 22.97 -15.74 11.66
N GLU A 88 22.51 -16.95 11.32
CA GLU A 88 21.99 -17.34 10.00
C GLU A 88 20.45 -17.29 9.93
N ASN A 89 19.81 -16.65 10.92
CA ASN A 89 18.38 -16.48 10.93
C ASN A 89 17.91 -15.46 9.88
N ALA A 90 17.42 -15.94 8.73
CA ALA A 90 16.96 -15.10 7.63
C ALA A 90 15.86 -14.10 8.05
N TYR A 91 14.93 -14.53 8.90
CA TYR A 91 13.83 -13.66 9.36
C TYR A 91 14.34 -12.50 10.21
N SER A 92 15.27 -12.76 11.13
CA SER A 92 15.90 -11.74 11.97
C SER A 92 16.59 -10.66 11.14
N HIS A 93 17.35 -11.04 10.11
CA HIS A 93 17.91 -10.08 9.16
C HIS A 93 16.82 -9.25 8.48
N ALA A 94 15.73 -9.86 8.03
CA ALA A 94 14.61 -9.13 7.42
C ALA A 94 13.97 -8.13 8.40
N VAL A 95 13.85 -8.47 9.68
CA VAL A 95 13.33 -7.57 10.71
C VAL A 95 14.23 -6.35 10.92
N VAL A 96 15.55 -6.54 11.02
CA VAL A 96 16.49 -5.40 11.06
C VAL A 96 16.35 -4.55 9.81
N GLY A 97 16.23 -5.19 8.64
CA GLY A 97 16.01 -4.51 7.37
C GLY A 97 14.81 -3.58 7.41
N TRP A 98 13.65 -4.06 7.86
CA TRP A 98 12.43 -3.25 8.00
C TRP A 98 12.58 -2.15 9.04
N ALA A 99 13.21 -2.42 10.18
CA ALA A 99 13.47 -1.41 11.21
C ALA A 99 14.35 -0.26 10.68
N ARG A 100 15.41 -0.61 9.93
CA ARG A 100 16.30 0.36 9.27
C ARG A 100 15.56 1.13 8.17
N LEU A 101 14.72 0.46 7.38
CA LEU A 101 13.93 1.10 6.33
C LEU A 101 12.94 2.11 6.89
N GLU A 102 12.20 1.77 7.96
CA GLU A 102 11.28 2.69 8.65
C GLU A 102 12.01 3.88 9.31
N LYS A 103 13.28 3.69 9.73
CA LYS A 103 14.17 4.78 10.17
C LYS A 103 14.73 5.62 9.00
N GLY A 104 14.34 5.34 7.76
CA GLY A 104 14.84 6.01 6.56
C GLY A 104 16.24 5.57 6.11
N LYS A 105 16.85 4.58 6.77
CA LYS A 105 18.19 4.05 6.47
C LYS A 105 18.12 2.97 5.38
N HIS A 106 17.59 3.32 4.21
CA HIS A 106 17.30 2.37 3.13
C HIS A 106 18.51 1.58 2.60
N ARG A 107 19.73 2.13 2.66
CA ARG A 107 20.96 1.42 2.25
C ARG A 107 21.30 0.25 3.20
N GLN A 108 21.29 0.51 4.50
CA GLN A 108 21.49 -0.52 5.53
C GLN A 108 20.36 -1.55 5.50
N ALA A 109 19.13 -1.09 5.24
CA ALA A 109 18.00 -2.00 5.06
C ALA A 109 18.24 -2.99 3.90
N LYS A 110 18.70 -2.49 2.76
CA LYS A 110 19.04 -3.29 1.58
C LYS A 110 20.06 -4.38 1.88
N GLU A 111 21.10 -4.07 2.67
CA GLU A 111 22.13 -5.03 3.07
C GLU A 111 21.53 -6.19 3.88
N HIS A 112 20.75 -5.88 4.92
CA HIS A 112 20.08 -6.90 5.73
C HIS A 112 19.05 -7.71 4.94
N PHE A 113 18.29 -7.08 4.04
CA PHE A 113 17.39 -7.83 3.16
C PHE A 113 18.17 -8.73 2.18
N GLY A 114 19.34 -8.30 1.73
CA GLY A 114 20.26 -9.11 0.93
C GLY A 114 20.71 -10.36 1.67
N GLU A 115 21.15 -10.23 2.93
CA GLU A 115 21.52 -11.39 3.75
C GLU A 115 20.33 -12.31 4.03
N ALA A 116 19.17 -11.75 4.36
CA ALA A 116 17.95 -12.53 4.54
C ALA A 116 17.59 -13.36 3.29
N LEU A 117 17.72 -12.78 2.10
CA LEU A 117 17.45 -13.46 0.83
C LEU A 117 18.57 -14.40 0.39
N ARG A 118 19.82 -14.18 0.83
CA ARG A 118 20.92 -15.13 0.65
C ARG A 118 20.67 -16.40 1.45
N LEU A 119 20.22 -16.25 2.69
CA LEU A 119 19.90 -17.35 3.62
C LEU A 119 18.60 -18.07 3.23
N ASN A 120 17.56 -17.31 2.86
CA ASN A 120 16.30 -17.85 2.37
C ASN A 120 15.79 -17.04 1.16
N PRO A 121 16.06 -17.51 -0.08
CA PRO A 121 15.64 -16.84 -1.32
C PRO A 121 14.13 -16.71 -1.51
N HIS A 122 13.33 -17.53 -0.82
CA HIS A 122 11.87 -17.55 -0.92
C HIS A 122 11.18 -16.76 0.19
N LEU A 123 11.93 -16.04 1.03
CA LEU A 123 11.38 -15.23 2.10
C LEU A 123 10.72 -13.96 1.54
N ASP A 124 9.42 -14.04 1.25
CA ASP A 124 8.63 -12.94 0.69
C ASP A 124 8.71 -11.67 1.53
N PHE A 125 8.77 -11.79 2.86
CA PHE A 125 8.90 -10.65 3.76
C PHE A 125 10.20 -9.85 3.53
N ALA A 126 11.32 -10.54 3.29
CA ALA A 126 12.59 -9.92 2.94
C ALA A 126 12.59 -9.40 1.50
N ARG A 127 11.99 -10.15 0.57
CA ARG A 127 11.85 -9.77 -0.85
C ARG A 127 11.09 -8.45 -1.00
N GLN A 128 9.96 -8.30 -0.31
CA GLN A 128 9.19 -7.06 -0.28
C GLN A 128 10.01 -5.91 0.31
N GLY A 129 10.68 -6.14 1.44
CA GLY A 129 11.55 -5.14 2.05
C GLY A 129 12.69 -4.70 1.14
N MET A 130 13.30 -5.63 0.41
CA MET A 130 14.33 -5.36 -0.59
C MET A 130 13.81 -4.46 -1.70
N ILE A 131 12.65 -4.80 -2.28
CA ILE A 131 11.98 -3.99 -3.31
C ILE A 131 11.74 -2.57 -2.80
N GLU A 132 11.15 -2.41 -1.61
CA GLU A 132 10.86 -1.11 -1.02
C GLU A 132 12.14 -0.31 -0.72
N SER A 133 13.21 -0.97 -0.27
CA SER A 133 14.52 -0.34 -0.06
C SER A 133 15.18 0.14 -1.36
N LEU A 134 15.01 -0.61 -2.46
CA LEU A 134 15.48 -0.22 -3.78
C LEU A 134 14.71 0.99 -4.29
N LYS A 135 13.38 0.98 -4.20
CA LYS A 135 12.54 2.14 -4.56
C LYS A 135 12.90 3.37 -3.73
N ALA A 136 13.14 3.21 -2.42
CA ALA A 136 13.53 4.28 -1.50
C ALA A 136 14.91 4.90 -1.77
N SER A 137 15.71 4.31 -2.68
CA SER A 137 16.90 4.96 -3.22
C SER A 137 16.54 6.24 -3.99
N ASN A 138 15.34 6.29 -4.58
CA ASN A 138 14.77 7.51 -5.12
C ASN A 138 14.19 8.38 -4.00
N ALA A 139 14.65 9.63 -3.91
CA ALA A 139 14.21 10.56 -2.87
C ALA A 139 12.71 10.85 -2.92
N PHE A 140 12.12 10.89 -4.11
CA PHE A 140 10.68 11.10 -4.28
C PHE A 140 9.86 9.95 -3.70
N TYR A 141 10.22 8.70 -4.03
CA TYR A 141 9.56 7.53 -3.46
C TYR A 141 9.65 7.50 -1.94
N ARG A 142 10.81 7.88 -1.40
CA ARG A 142 11.07 7.90 0.04
C ARG A 142 10.09 8.82 0.79
N LEU A 143 9.70 9.95 0.20
CA LEU A 143 8.70 10.84 0.79
C LEU A 143 7.35 10.12 0.97
N PHE A 144 6.87 9.42 -0.07
CA PHE A 144 5.64 8.64 0.00
C PHE A 144 5.76 7.46 0.97
N LEU A 145 6.87 6.74 0.93
CA LEU A 145 7.10 5.60 1.82
C LEU A 145 7.08 6.03 3.30
N ASN A 146 7.76 7.14 3.64
CA ASN A 146 7.74 7.67 5.00
C ASN A 146 6.34 8.10 5.44
N TYR A 147 5.57 8.72 4.54
CA TYR A 147 4.16 9.03 4.79
C TYR A 147 3.33 7.76 5.04
N PHE A 148 3.49 6.72 4.22
CA PHE A 148 2.79 5.45 4.39
C PHE A 148 3.18 4.74 5.69
N PHE A 149 4.45 4.76 6.09
CA PHE A 149 4.85 4.23 7.39
C PHE A 149 4.20 5.01 8.52
N TRP A 150 4.22 6.34 8.47
CA TRP A 150 3.62 7.19 9.49
C TRP A 150 2.11 6.95 9.63
N ILE A 151 1.35 6.97 8.53
CA ILE A 151 -0.09 6.71 8.58
C ILE A 151 -0.39 5.29 9.06
N SER A 152 0.47 4.31 8.76
CA SER A 152 0.28 2.92 9.16
C SER A 152 0.31 2.68 10.68
N LYS A 153 0.89 3.62 11.45
CA LYS A 153 0.98 3.55 12.92
C LYS A 153 -0.37 3.80 13.60
N PHE A 154 -1.26 4.53 12.94
CA PHE A 154 -2.57 4.86 13.50
C PHE A 154 -3.60 3.74 13.34
N GLN A 155 -4.62 3.77 14.20
CA GLN A 155 -5.79 2.91 14.07
C GLN A 155 -6.57 3.23 12.78
N SER A 156 -7.32 2.25 12.26
CA SER A 156 -8.03 2.37 10.98
C SER A 156 -8.96 3.60 10.90
N GLN A 157 -9.68 3.92 11.99
CA GLN A 157 -10.57 5.08 12.04
C GLN A 157 -9.82 6.41 11.91
N SER A 158 -8.67 6.54 12.57
CA SER A 158 -7.85 7.75 12.51
C SER A 158 -7.22 7.95 11.12
N GLN A 159 -6.89 6.87 10.41
CA GLN A 159 -6.38 6.94 9.03
C GLN A 159 -7.40 7.57 8.08
N TRP A 160 -8.68 7.21 8.23
CA TRP A 160 -9.77 7.83 7.46
C TRP A 160 -9.91 9.32 7.77
N GLY A 161 -9.73 9.73 9.03
CA GLY A 161 -9.71 11.14 9.40
C GLY A 161 -8.63 11.95 8.68
N ILE A 162 -7.41 11.40 8.54
CA ILE A 162 -6.32 12.04 7.79
C ILE A 162 -6.68 12.17 6.31
N ILE A 163 -7.20 11.11 5.69
CA ILE A 163 -7.60 11.12 4.29
C ILE A 163 -8.68 12.18 4.05
N ILE A 164 -9.72 12.21 4.88
CA ILE A 164 -10.80 13.22 4.82
C ILE A 164 -10.22 14.63 5.02
N GLY A 165 -9.31 14.81 5.97
CA GLY A 165 -8.63 16.08 6.22
C GLY A 165 -7.88 16.61 4.99
N ILE A 166 -7.18 15.74 4.26
CA ILE A 166 -6.49 16.09 3.00
C ILE A 166 -7.51 16.53 1.93
N TYR A 167 -8.64 15.84 1.80
CA TYR A 167 -9.71 16.23 0.86
C TYR A 167 -10.34 17.59 1.22
N LEU A 168 -10.58 17.86 2.51
CA LEU A 168 -11.10 19.14 2.98
C LEU A 168 -10.11 20.28 2.72
N LEU A 169 -8.83 20.07 3.04
CA LEU A 169 -7.77 21.03 2.73
C LEU A 169 -7.72 21.32 1.23
N MET A 170 -7.76 20.28 0.40
CA MET A 170 -7.78 20.41 -1.05
C MET A 170 -9.00 21.19 -1.56
N SER A 171 -10.17 20.98 -0.95
CA SER A 171 -11.39 21.74 -1.26
C SER A 171 -11.23 23.23 -0.96
N VAL A 172 -10.64 23.57 0.20
CA VAL A 172 -10.36 24.96 0.60
C VAL A 172 -9.35 25.62 -0.33
N VAL A 173 -8.24 24.94 -0.64
CA VAL A 173 -7.21 25.47 -1.56
C VAL A 173 -7.80 25.68 -2.95
N ARG A 174 -8.60 24.74 -3.46
CA ARG A 174 -9.27 24.85 -4.77
C ARG A 174 -10.28 26.01 -4.79
N ARG A 175 -11.02 26.24 -3.71
CA ARG A 175 -11.92 27.39 -3.60
C ARG A 175 -11.15 28.70 -3.61
N SER A 176 -10.09 28.78 -2.81
CA SER A 176 -9.22 29.96 -2.72
C SER A 176 -8.53 30.26 -4.05
N ALA A 177 -8.17 29.24 -4.83
CA ALA A 177 -7.57 29.41 -6.15
C ALA A 177 -8.49 30.09 -7.19
N ARG A 178 -9.82 30.12 -6.96
CA ARG A 178 -10.75 30.89 -7.81
C ARG A 178 -10.60 32.40 -7.60
N GLU A 179 -10.26 32.81 -6.38
CA GLU A 179 -10.04 34.21 -6.01
C GLU A 179 -8.58 34.62 -6.20
N PHE A 180 -7.64 33.71 -5.94
CA PHE A 180 -6.20 33.92 -6.05
C PHE A 180 -5.57 32.95 -7.07
N PRO A 181 -5.46 33.34 -8.36
CA PRO A 181 -4.92 32.48 -9.41
C PRO A 181 -3.50 31.95 -9.16
N ILE A 182 -2.70 32.63 -8.32
CA ILE A 182 -1.36 32.18 -7.92
C ILE A 182 -1.38 30.82 -7.20
N LEU A 183 -2.53 30.39 -6.67
CA LEU A 183 -2.70 29.08 -6.03
C LEU A 183 -3.00 27.94 -7.03
N VAL A 184 -3.25 28.23 -8.31
CA VAL A 184 -3.56 27.20 -9.31
C VAL A 184 -2.44 26.17 -9.45
N PRO A 185 -1.14 26.54 -9.55
CA PRO A 185 -0.06 25.56 -9.57
C PRO A 185 -0.05 24.65 -8.34
N LEU A 186 -0.35 25.20 -7.16
CA LEU A 186 -0.45 24.43 -5.92
C LEU A 186 -1.59 23.39 -5.99
N VAL A 187 -2.75 23.76 -6.52
CA VAL A 187 -3.87 22.83 -6.75
C VAL A 187 -3.45 21.69 -7.70
N VAL A 188 -2.72 22.01 -8.77
CA VAL A 188 -2.23 20.99 -9.72
C VAL A 188 -1.25 20.04 -9.03
N ILE A 189 -0.28 20.56 -8.28
CA ILE A 189 0.71 19.76 -7.54
C ILE A 189 0.00 18.84 -6.52
N LEU A 190 -0.95 19.36 -5.74
CA LEU A 190 -1.70 18.56 -4.76
C LEU A 190 -2.56 17.49 -5.43
N SER A 191 -3.20 17.82 -6.56
CA SER A 191 -3.99 16.85 -7.35
C SER A 191 -3.11 15.72 -7.87
N LEU A 192 -1.94 16.07 -8.41
CA LEU A 192 -0.96 15.11 -8.90
C LEU A 192 -0.42 14.23 -7.76
N MET A 193 -0.15 14.82 -6.59
CA MET A 193 0.31 14.07 -5.41
C MET A 193 -0.74 13.04 -4.97
N ILE A 194 -2.02 13.44 -4.89
CA ILE A 194 -3.12 12.52 -4.57
C ILE A 194 -3.22 11.42 -5.62
N TYR A 195 -3.20 11.76 -6.90
CA TYR A 195 -3.21 10.77 -7.98
C TYR A 195 -2.04 9.78 -7.86
N LEU A 196 -0.83 10.27 -7.59
CA LEU A 196 0.34 9.43 -7.40
C LEU A 196 0.20 8.48 -6.21
N THR A 197 -0.51 8.82 -5.13
CA THR A 197 -0.73 7.87 -4.02
C THR A 197 -1.39 6.56 -4.46
N TRP A 198 -2.19 6.58 -5.53
CA TRP A 198 -2.84 5.39 -6.09
C TRP A 198 -1.94 4.52 -6.94
N ILE A 199 -0.97 5.13 -7.61
CA ILE A 199 -0.17 4.45 -8.64
C ILE A 199 1.31 4.37 -8.28
N ILE A 200 1.74 4.89 -7.13
CA ILE A 200 3.16 5.00 -6.77
C ILE A 200 3.85 3.64 -6.70
N HIS A 201 3.21 2.62 -6.12
CA HIS A 201 3.79 1.28 -6.05
C HIS A 201 3.98 0.64 -7.43
N PRO A 202 2.95 0.54 -8.29
CA PRO A 202 3.10 -0.07 -9.61
C PRO A 202 3.92 0.81 -10.58
N LEU A 203 3.90 2.14 -10.42
CA LEU A 203 4.80 3.06 -11.12
C LEU A 203 6.26 2.78 -10.80
N PHE A 204 6.61 2.63 -9.52
CA PHE A 204 7.99 2.32 -9.15
C PHE A 204 8.37 0.86 -9.40
N ASN A 205 7.40 -0.07 -9.43
CA ASN A 205 7.65 -1.40 -9.97
C ASN A 205 8.02 -1.34 -11.47
N LEU A 206 7.40 -0.45 -12.25
CA LEU A 206 7.79 -0.23 -13.64
C LEU A 206 9.24 0.30 -13.75
N VAL A 207 9.63 1.25 -12.89
CA VAL A 207 11.02 1.72 -12.83
C VAL A 207 11.99 0.58 -12.51
N LEU A 208 11.68 -0.25 -11.50
CA LEU A 208 12.51 -1.41 -11.16
C LEU A 208 12.52 -2.48 -12.27
N ARG A 209 11.45 -2.57 -13.07
CA ARG A 209 11.35 -3.51 -14.19
C ARG A 209 12.25 -3.12 -15.36
N LEU A 210 12.53 -1.83 -15.52
CA LEU A 210 13.45 -1.28 -16.51
C LEU A 210 14.93 -1.44 -16.08
N ASP A 211 15.18 -1.57 -14.78
CA ASP A 211 16.52 -1.87 -14.27
C ASP A 211 16.90 -3.35 -14.47
N LYS A 212 18.13 -3.57 -14.94
CA LYS A 212 18.63 -4.90 -15.32
C LYS A 212 18.70 -5.86 -14.13
N HIS A 213 19.02 -5.37 -12.94
CA HIS A 213 19.28 -6.20 -11.76
C HIS A 213 18.01 -6.42 -10.93
N SER A 214 17.16 -5.40 -10.78
CA SER A 214 15.96 -5.51 -9.94
C SER A 214 14.74 -6.14 -10.60
N ARG A 215 14.69 -6.27 -11.94
CA ARG A 215 13.53 -6.83 -12.66
C ARG A 215 13.10 -8.22 -12.19
N HIS A 216 14.04 -9.05 -11.75
CA HIS A 216 13.78 -10.43 -11.31
C HIS A 216 13.24 -10.52 -9.89
N MET A 217 13.32 -9.42 -9.14
CA MET A 217 12.77 -9.37 -7.80
C MET A 217 11.26 -9.22 -7.82
N LEU A 218 10.63 -8.73 -8.90
CA LEU A 218 9.18 -8.51 -8.95
C LEU A 218 8.39 -9.81 -9.15
N SER A 219 7.23 -9.90 -8.51
CA SER A 219 6.33 -11.04 -8.65
C SER A 219 5.60 -10.97 -9.99
N PRO A 220 4.97 -12.06 -10.45
CA PRO A 220 4.17 -12.02 -11.67
C PRO A 220 3.07 -10.95 -11.62
N ASP A 221 2.41 -10.78 -10.48
CA ASP A 221 1.34 -9.78 -10.31
C ASP A 221 1.89 -8.35 -10.23
N GLU A 222 3.01 -8.13 -9.55
CA GLU A 222 3.70 -6.82 -9.54
C GLU A 222 4.17 -6.42 -10.95
N THR A 223 4.64 -7.40 -11.73
CA THR A 223 5.06 -7.20 -13.12
C THR A 223 3.87 -6.83 -14.01
N ARG A 224 2.74 -7.54 -13.88
CA ARG A 224 1.51 -7.22 -14.62
C ARG A 224 0.99 -5.84 -14.26
N GLY A 225 0.97 -5.49 -12.97
CA GLY A 225 0.60 -4.16 -12.50
C GLY A 225 1.51 -3.06 -13.07
N ALA A 226 2.82 -3.29 -13.10
CA ALA A 226 3.79 -2.38 -13.71
C ALA A 226 3.54 -2.18 -15.22
N HIS A 227 3.28 -3.27 -15.97
CA HIS A 227 2.97 -3.18 -17.39
C HIS A 227 1.67 -2.41 -17.65
N ALA A 228 0.64 -2.63 -16.82
CA ALA A 228 -0.62 -1.90 -16.93
C ALA A 228 -0.43 -0.39 -16.74
N VAL A 229 0.36 0.03 -15.74
CA VAL A 229 0.72 1.44 -15.55
C VAL A 229 1.51 1.97 -16.75
N GLY A 230 2.51 1.23 -17.22
CA GLY A 230 3.35 1.64 -18.35
C GLY A 230 2.55 1.85 -19.63
N LEU A 231 1.64 0.93 -19.95
CA LEU A 231 0.74 1.05 -21.09
C LEU A 231 -0.24 2.23 -20.94
N GLY A 232 -0.84 2.38 -19.76
CA GLY A 232 -1.77 3.49 -19.49
C GLY A 232 -1.10 4.86 -19.58
N LEU A 233 0.08 5.01 -18.98
CA LEU A 233 0.86 6.26 -19.05
C LEU A 233 1.33 6.54 -20.47
N GLY A 234 1.80 5.52 -21.19
CA GLY A 234 2.19 5.63 -22.60
C GLY A 234 1.03 6.10 -23.47
N ALA A 235 -0.16 5.49 -23.32
CA ALA A 235 -1.36 5.90 -24.02
C ALA A 235 -1.81 7.33 -23.66
N ALA A 236 -1.70 7.72 -22.39
CA ALA A 236 -2.03 9.07 -21.94
C ALA A 236 -1.08 10.12 -22.55
N ILE A 237 0.23 9.87 -22.51
CA ILE A 237 1.25 10.76 -23.09
C ILE A 237 1.07 10.88 -24.60
N LEU A 238 0.85 9.76 -25.30
CA LEU A 238 0.60 9.76 -26.74
C LEU A 238 -0.64 10.59 -27.07
N SER A 239 -1.73 10.41 -26.33
CA SER A 239 -2.99 11.14 -26.55
C SER A 239 -2.83 12.64 -26.31
N VAL A 240 -2.07 13.04 -25.29
CA VAL A 240 -1.70 14.45 -25.05
C VAL A 240 -0.85 14.99 -26.20
N GLY A 241 0.13 14.21 -26.67
CA GLY A 241 0.98 14.57 -27.80
C GLY A 241 0.20 14.77 -29.09
N LEU A 242 -0.78 13.91 -29.38
CA LEU A 242 -1.69 14.07 -30.53
C LEU A 242 -2.56 15.34 -30.37
N ALA A 243 -3.07 15.59 -29.17
CA ALA A 243 -3.92 16.74 -28.91
C ALA A 243 -3.22 18.09 -29.11
N PHE A 244 -2.02 18.25 -28.55
CA PHE A 244 -1.28 19.52 -28.63
C PHE A 244 -0.37 19.61 -29.86
N GLY A 245 0.23 18.49 -30.29
CA GLY A 245 1.18 18.47 -31.40
C GLY A 245 0.52 18.51 -32.77
N LEU A 246 -0.67 17.89 -32.92
CA LEU A 246 -1.42 17.85 -34.19
C LEU A 246 -2.72 18.65 -34.13
N GLY A 247 -3.01 19.33 -33.02
CA GLY A 247 -4.25 20.09 -32.82
C GLY A 247 -5.49 19.22 -32.65
N LEU A 248 -5.33 17.90 -32.41
CA LEU A 248 -6.44 16.95 -32.28
C LEU A 248 -7.00 16.97 -30.84
N SER A 249 -7.62 18.07 -30.43
CA SER A 249 -8.11 18.28 -29.05
C SER A 249 -9.03 17.17 -28.54
N ASP A 250 -9.67 16.45 -29.45
CA ASP A 250 -10.57 15.32 -29.16
C ASP A 250 -9.88 14.14 -28.45
N PHE A 251 -8.54 14.06 -28.50
CA PHE A 251 -7.76 13.04 -27.80
C PHE A 251 -7.53 13.35 -26.31
N LEU A 252 -7.87 14.55 -25.82
CA LEU A 252 -7.75 14.86 -24.39
C LEU A 252 -8.66 13.99 -23.52
N GLY A 253 -9.85 13.63 -24.02
CA GLY A 253 -10.74 12.68 -23.35
C GLY A 253 -10.11 11.29 -23.22
N LEU A 254 -9.42 10.83 -24.27
CA LEU A 254 -8.69 9.57 -24.25
C LEU A 254 -7.49 9.64 -23.29
N ALA A 255 -6.76 10.75 -23.26
CA ALA A 255 -5.66 10.96 -22.32
C ALA A 255 -6.12 10.83 -20.86
N LEU A 256 -7.24 11.49 -20.53
CA LEU A 256 -7.83 11.43 -19.19
C LEU A 256 -8.23 9.99 -18.84
N LEU A 257 -8.96 9.31 -19.73
CA LEU A 257 -9.37 7.92 -19.55
C LEU A 257 -8.16 7.00 -19.32
N SER A 258 -7.13 7.10 -20.15
CA SER A 258 -5.90 6.31 -20.04
C SER A 258 -5.16 6.57 -18.74
N ALA A 259 -5.15 7.81 -18.24
CA ALA A 259 -4.52 8.14 -16.96
C ALA A 259 -5.33 7.63 -15.76
N THR A 260 -6.66 7.78 -15.76
CA THR A 260 -7.48 7.42 -14.59
C THR A 260 -7.80 5.94 -14.51
N ILE A 261 -7.89 5.23 -15.63
CA ILE A 261 -8.15 3.77 -15.64
C ILE A 261 -6.98 2.95 -15.10
N ILE A 262 -5.78 3.53 -15.02
CA ILE A 262 -4.64 2.90 -14.36
C ILE A 262 -4.98 2.49 -12.93
N ILE A 263 -5.70 3.35 -12.19
CA ILE A 263 -6.04 3.13 -10.77
C ILE A 263 -6.75 1.78 -10.59
N PRO A 264 -7.93 1.53 -11.20
CA PRO A 264 -8.63 0.26 -11.00
C PRO A 264 -7.93 -0.96 -11.60
N ILE A 265 -7.15 -0.79 -12.67
CA ILE A 265 -6.38 -1.88 -13.26
C ILE A 265 -5.20 -2.27 -12.37
N SER A 266 -4.46 -1.30 -11.83
CA SER A 266 -3.30 -1.60 -10.98
C SER A 266 -3.72 -2.16 -9.62
N THR A 267 -4.79 -1.60 -9.03
CA THR A 267 -5.36 -2.10 -7.77
C THR A 267 -5.82 -3.55 -7.85
N TYR A 268 -6.25 -4.04 -9.02
CA TYR A 268 -6.62 -5.45 -9.22
C TYR A 268 -5.48 -6.42 -8.83
N TYR A 269 -4.23 -6.06 -9.15
CA TYR A 269 -3.07 -6.91 -8.88
C TYR A 269 -2.56 -6.81 -7.44
N GLU A 270 -2.87 -5.71 -6.74
CA GLU A 270 -2.48 -5.50 -5.34
C GLU A 270 -3.41 -6.20 -4.34
N ILE A 271 -4.63 -6.51 -4.76
CA ILE A 271 -5.65 -7.12 -3.91
C ILE A 271 -5.53 -8.66 -3.91
N ALA A 272 -5.84 -9.25 -2.76
CA ALA A 272 -5.85 -10.70 -2.56
C ALA A 272 -6.77 -11.42 -3.58
N PRO A 273 -6.38 -12.60 -4.09
CA PRO A 273 -7.08 -13.29 -5.19
C PRO A 273 -8.59 -13.45 -4.99
N HIS A 274 -9.04 -13.79 -3.79
CA HIS A 274 -10.46 -14.01 -3.48
C HIS A 274 -11.33 -12.73 -3.58
N LYS A 275 -10.73 -11.53 -3.49
CA LYS A 275 -11.43 -10.24 -3.64
C LYS A 275 -11.36 -9.69 -5.08
N ARG A 276 -10.53 -10.27 -5.96
CA ARG A 276 -10.29 -9.76 -7.32
C ARG A 276 -11.51 -9.78 -8.22
N LYS A 277 -12.45 -10.72 -8.00
CA LYS A 277 -13.68 -10.82 -8.81
C LYS A 277 -14.46 -9.50 -8.82
N TRP A 278 -14.67 -8.90 -7.65
CA TRP A 278 -15.45 -7.67 -7.51
C TRP A 278 -14.73 -6.47 -8.10
N VAL A 279 -13.42 -6.37 -7.88
CA VAL A 279 -12.60 -5.30 -8.48
C VAL A 279 -12.58 -5.42 -9.99
N GLY A 280 -12.43 -6.64 -10.53
CA GLY A 280 -12.46 -6.87 -11.98
C GLY A 280 -13.78 -6.46 -12.63
N ILE A 281 -14.92 -6.78 -12.01
CA ILE A 281 -16.24 -6.33 -12.48
C ILE A 281 -16.33 -4.81 -12.46
N TYR A 282 -15.90 -4.17 -11.37
CA TYR A 282 -15.91 -2.71 -11.25
C TYR A 282 -15.04 -2.06 -12.34
N THR A 283 -13.82 -2.55 -12.53
CA THR A 283 -12.88 -2.06 -13.56
C THR A 283 -13.47 -2.21 -14.96
N LEU A 284 -14.15 -3.32 -15.25
CA LEU A 284 -14.81 -3.53 -16.54
C LEU A 284 -15.94 -2.53 -16.78
N ILE A 285 -16.77 -2.25 -15.77
CA ILE A 285 -17.82 -1.23 -15.86
C ILE A 285 -17.21 0.15 -16.15
N LEU A 286 -16.13 0.51 -15.45
CA LEU A 286 -15.42 1.77 -15.71
C LEU A 286 -14.82 1.84 -17.11
N LEU A 287 -14.25 0.75 -17.62
CA LEU A 287 -13.74 0.68 -18.99
C LEU A 287 -14.85 0.91 -20.01
N ILE A 288 -16.01 0.28 -19.83
CA ILE A 288 -17.16 0.45 -20.73
C ILE A 288 -17.68 1.89 -20.67
N LEU A 289 -17.89 2.44 -19.47
CA LEU A 289 -18.37 3.82 -19.31
C LEU A 289 -17.38 4.84 -19.88
N GLY A 290 -16.09 4.66 -19.63
CA GLY A 290 -15.03 5.52 -20.15
C GLY A 290 -14.92 5.45 -21.67
N GLY A 291 -14.98 4.25 -22.25
CA GLY A 291 -14.99 4.05 -23.69
C GLY A 291 -16.20 4.69 -24.37
N LEU A 292 -17.41 4.46 -23.82
CA LEU A 292 -18.64 5.10 -24.30
C LEU A 292 -18.56 6.62 -24.18
N SER A 293 -17.96 7.14 -23.12
CA SER A 293 -17.75 8.57 -22.92
C SER A 293 -16.88 9.17 -24.02
N VAL A 294 -15.74 8.56 -24.34
CA VAL A 294 -14.81 9.05 -25.38
C VAL A 294 -15.44 8.94 -26.77
N ALA A 295 -16.04 7.78 -27.08
CA ALA A 295 -16.69 7.57 -28.37
C ALA A 295 -17.84 8.56 -28.61
N SER A 296 -18.67 8.80 -27.57
CA SER A 296 -19.76 9.76 -27.66
C SER A 296 -19.27 11.20 -27.82
N TYR A 297 -18.14 11.55 -27.17
CA TYR A 297 -17.52 12.86 -27.31
C TYR A 297 -17.01 13.14 -28.73
N TRP A 298 -16.47 12.13 -29.42
CA TRP A 298 -16.03 12.26 -30.82
C TRP A 298 -17.19 12.47 -31.79
N ILE A 299 -18.38 11.95 -31.49
CA ILE A 299 -19.58 12.17 -32.31
C ILE A 299 -20.17 13.55 -32.02
N ALA A 300 -20.28 13.91 -30.74
CA ALA A 300 -20.82 15.16 -30.28
C ALA A 300 -19.93 15.70 -29.13
N PRO A 301 -19.11 16.74 -29.38
CA PRO A 301 -18.13 17.28 -28.41
C PRO A 301 -18.75 18.00 -27.21
N GLN A 302 -19.55 17.28 -26.44
CA GLN A 302 -20.26 17.77 -25.27
C GLN A 302 -20.14 16.77 -24.11
N PHE A 303 -20.27 17.28 -22.90
CA PHE A 303 -20.26 16.44 -21.72
C PHE A 303 -21.46 15.48 -21.75
N ASN A 304 -21.20 14.18 -21.65
CA ASN A 304 -22.22 13.14 -21.75
C ASN A 304 -22.41 12.40 -20.42
N LEU A 305 -23.55 11.72 -20.27
CA LEU A 305 -23.89 10.99 -19.05
C LEU A 305 -22.84 9.92 -18.71
N ALA A 306 -22.28 9.22 -19.71
CA ALA A 306 -21.24 8.22 -19.51
C ALA A 306 -19.97 8.83 -18.90
N ALA A 307 -19.59 10.04 -19.31
CA ALA A 307 -18.49 10.81 -18.70
C ALA A 307 -18.75 11.10 -17.23
N GLY A 308 -19.96 11.56 -16.90
CA GLY A 308 -20.37 11.81 -15.50
C GLY A 308 -20.33 10.55 -14.65
N LEU A 309 -20.92 9.45 -15.13
CA LEU A 309 -20.92 8.16 -14.43
C LEU A 309 -19.50 7.60 -14.29
N TYR A 310 -18.65 7.76 -15.29
CA TYR A 310 -17.24 7.34 -15.23
C TYR A 310 -16.48 8.11 -14.14
N LEU A 311 -16.61 9.44 -14.10
CA LEU A 311 -15.91 10.28 -13.11
C LEU A 311 -16.37 9.96 -11.67
N VAL A 312 -17.68 9.81 -11.46
CA VAL A 312 -18.22 9.37 -10.16
C VAL A 312 -17.75 7.97 -9.82
N GLY A 313 -17.70 7.08 -10.81
CA GLY A 313 -17.19 5.72 -10.66
C GLY A 313 -15.71 5.68 -10.25
N ILE A 314 -14.84 6.45 -10.90
CA ILE A 314 -13.42 6.55 -10.52
C ILE A 314 -13.28 7.12 -9.10
N TRP A 315 -14.06 8.16 -8.77
CA TRP A 315 -14.01 8.75 -7.45
C TRP A 315 -14.45 7.76 -6.36
N THR A 316 -15.58 7.07 -6.57
CA THR A 316 -16.09 6.06 -5.62
C THR A 316 -15.22 4.79 -5.58
N PHE A 317 -14.56 4.42 -6.68
CA PHE A 317 -13.60 3.33 -6.71
C PHE A 317 -12.47 3.55 -5.71
N GLY A 318 -11.98 4.78 -5.55
CA GLY A 318 -10.95 5.08 -4.54
C GLY A 318 -11.40 4.68 -3.13
N TRP A 319 -12.64 4.98 -2.75
CA TRP A 319 -13.17 4.58 -1.45
C TRP A 319 -13.25 3.05 -1.30
N VAL A 320 -13.73 2.37 -2.35
CA VAL A 320 -13.82 0.90 -2.38
C VAL A 320 -12.43 0.26 -2.28
N ALA A 321 -11.47 0.72 -3.08
CA ALA A 321 -10.10 0.23 -3.10
C ALA A 321 -9.43 0.41 -1.73
N ASN A 322 -9.51 1.61 -1.14
CA ASN A 322 -8.97 1.87 0.20
C ASN A 322 -9.61 0.95 1.26
N TYR A 323 -10.92 0.76 1.21
CA TYR A 323 -11.60 -0.17 2.12
C TYR A 323 -11.10 -1.62 1.95
N LEU A 324 -10.92 -2.08 0.72
CA LEU A 324 -10.45 -3.44 0.41
C LEU A 324 -8.99 -3.66 0.81
N ILE A 325 -8.14 -2.64 0.68
CA ILE A 325 -6.71 -2.65 1.02
C ILE A 325 -6.50 -2.53 2.54
N ILE A 326 -7.22 -1.63 3.22
CA ILE A 326 -7.06 -1.40 4.67
C ILE A 326 -7.57 -2.60 5.48
N ASN A 327 -8.67 -3.23 5.03
CA ASN A 327 -9.26 -4.40 5.68
C ASN A 327 -8.72 -5.71 5.08
N LYS A 328 -7.39 -5.90 5.14
CA LYS A 328 -6.76 -7.19 4.78
C LYS A 328 -7.30 -8.28 5.72
N PRO A 329 -7.91 -9.38 5.23
CA PRO A 329 -8.26 -10.54 6.05
C PRO A 329 -7.04 -11.04 6.81
#